data_AF-A0A0R3UN38-F1
#
_entry.id   AF-A0A0R3UN38-F1
#
_cell.length_a   1.000
_cell.length_b   1.000
_cell.length_c   1.000
_cell.angle_alpha   90.00
_cell.angle_beta   90.00
_cell.angle_gamma   90.00
#
_symmetry.space_group_name_H-M   'P 1'
#
loop_
_entity.id
_entity.type
_entity.pdbx_description
1 polymer ?
#
loop_
_entity_poly.entity_id
_entity_poly.type
_entity_poly.pdbx_seq_one_letter_code
_entity_poly.pdbx_strand_id
1 'polypeptide(L)'
;MSYASRSKKSYNGFRTTDSDLARKNVSFLTSVKYLGFIFDATGQHPDPENIHAIQQIPSPKDVPSLRSFLELISYYSAFLPSMNNVRPPLNHMLGKDVPWVWSDDCETAFCQLKSMLSSDLLLTHYKPRLPIVVAADASAKGIGAVIVHVFPDGTEKAIMHASRSLTATEQRYGKIEKEALALVFAVRRFHKFIYGRRSTLLT
;
A
#
# COMPACT_ATOMS: atom_id res chain seq x y z
N MET A 1 -8.23 43.51 -17.34
CA MET A 1 -8.25 44.61 -16.33
C MET A 1 -9.62 44.54 -15.66
N SER A 2 -9.84 44.51 -14.34
CA SER A 2 -9.02 44.64 -13.14
C SER A 2 -9.92 44.26 -11.95
N TYR A 3 -9.45 43.34 -11.10
CA TYR A 3 -9.67 43.24 -9.64
C TYR A 3 -11.05 42.93 -9.01
N ALA A 4 -11.14 41.67 -8.57
CA ALA A 4 -11.35 41.19 -7.18
C ALA A 4 -12.03 42.09 -6.12
N SER A 5 -13.10 41.56 -5.51
CA SER A 5 -13.41 41.46 -4.06
C SER A 5 -14.84 40.87 -3.93
N ARG A 6 -15.28 40.08 -2.95
CA ARG A 6 -14.88 39.87 -1.56
C ARG A 6 -15.61 38.59 -1.08
N SER A 7 -14.87 37.57 -0.67
CA SER A 7 -15.37 36.46 0.15
C SER A 7 -15.48 36.94 1.61
N LYS A 8 -16.58 36.63 2.31
CA LYS A 8 -16.61 36.46 3.77
C LYS A 8 -17.90 35.78 4.27
N LYS A 9 -17.68 34.78 5.14
CA LYS A 9 -18.56 34.16 6.16
C LYS A 9 -19.39 32.93 5.76
N SER A 10 -18.88 31.75 6.12
CA SER A 10 -19.45 30.97 7.25
C SER A 10 -18.63 29.71 7.50
N TYR A 11 -17.66 29.78 8.40
CA TYR A 11 -17.16 28.64 9.16
C TYR A 11 -16.76 29.17 10.53
N ASN A 12 -17.64 28.98 11.50
CA ASN A 12 -17.40 29.32 12.90
C ASN A 12 -17.67 28.04 13.68
N GLY A 13 -16.62 27.41 14.20
CA GLY A 13 -16.82 26.17 14.96
C GLY A 13 -15.60 25.30 15.23
N PHE A 14 -14.41 25.84 15.46
CA PHE A 14 -13.40 25.16 16.28
C PHE A 14 -12.60 26.19 17.07
N ARG A 15 -12.96 26.31 18.35
CA ARG A 15 -12.23 27.06 19.38
C ARG A 15 -10.91 26.32 19.67
N THR A 16 -9.81 26.99 19.36
CA THR A 16 -8.61 27.16 20.20
C THR A 16 -8.27 26.03 21.19
N THR A 17 -7.27 25.23 20.83
CA THR A 17 -6.20 24.82 21.75
C THR A 17 -4.88 25.15 21.10
N ASP A 18 -4.07 25.94 21.80
CA ASP A 18 -2.71 26.34 21.45
C ASP A 18 -1.85 25.15 21.02
N SER A 19 -1.37 25.21 19.79
CA SER A 19 -0.04 24.75 19.46
C SER A 19 0.49 25.71 18.42
N ASP A 20 1.50 26.49 18.81
CA ASP A 20 2.27 27.38 17.96
C ASP A 20 2.98 26.59 16.85
N LEU A 21 2.21 26.19 15.83
CA LEU A 21 2.72 25.88 14.51
C LEU A 21 3.12 27.21 13.89
N ALA A 22 4.36 27.61 14.20
CA ALA A 22 5.07 28.68 13.55
C ALA A 22 4.71 28.68 12.06
N ARG A 23 4.00 29.73 11.64
CA ARG A 23 3.80 30.08 10.22
C ARG A 23 5.15 30.42 9.62
N LYS A 24 5.96 29.39 9.38
CA LYS A 24 7.24 29.48 8.72
C LYS A 24 6.99 29.18 7.26
N ASN A 25 6.89 30.25 6.47
CA ASN A 25 7.05 30.30 5.01
C ASN A 25 6.79 28.98 4.28
N VAL A 26 5.55 28.77 3.84
CA VAL A 26 5.22 27.72 2.87
C VAL A 26 5.88 28.10 1.55
N SER A 27 7.15 27.73 1.41
CA SER A 27 7.85 27.73 0.13
C SER A 27 7.16 26.74 -0.81
N PHE A 28 7.23 27.04 -2.11
CA PHE A 28 6.80 26.15 -3.19
C PHE A 28 7.70 24.91 -3.21
N LEU A 29 7.48 23.98 -2.26
CA LEU A 29 8.21 22.73 -2.20
C LEU A 29 7.75 21.83 -3.35
N THR A 30 8.70 21.44 -4.20
CA THR A 30 8.47 20.48 -5.29
C THR A 30 8.31 19.04 -4.78
N SER A 31 8.74 18.79 -3.55
CA SER A 31 8.67 17.50 -2.87
C SER A 31 8.57 17.71 -1.36
N VAL A 32 7.79 16.86 -0.67
CA VAL A 32 7.59 16.88 0.79
C VAL A 32 7.81 15.49 1.37
N LYS A 33 8.67 15.40 2.39
CA LYS A 33 8.88 14.18 3.19
C LYS A 33 7.91 14.17 4.37
N TYR A 34 7.11 13.11 4.50
CA TYR A 34 6.12 12.96 5.57
C TYR A 34 5.84 11.48 5.88
N LEU A 35 5.88 11.10 7.16
CA LEU A 35 5.63 9.73 7.65
C LEU A 35 6.43 8.64 6.90
N GLY A 36 7.69 8.92 6.57
CA GLY A 36 8.55 7.96 5.88
C GLY A 36 8.20 7.74 4.39
N PHE A 37 7.42 8.65 3.81
CA PHE A 37 7.14 8.76 2.39
C PHE A 37 7.59 10.12 1.85
N ILE A 38 7.80 10.17 0.54
CA ILE A 38 8.06 11.38 -0.22
C ILE A 38 6.89 11.61 -1.18
N PHE A 39 6.33 12.81 -1.17
CA PHE A 39 5.24 13.23 -2.03
C PHE A 39 5.74 14.31 -2.97
N ASP A 40 5.62 14.10 -4.27
CA ASP A 40 6.01 15.05 -5.30
C ASP A 40 4.94 15.16 -6.40
N ALA A 41 5.25 15.87 -7.49
CA ALA A 41 4.32 16.05 -8.61
C ALA A 41 3.96 14.73 -9.34
N THR A 42 4.84 13.72 -9.28
CA THR A 42 4.68 12.44 -9.97
C THR A 42 3.84 11.45 -9.16
N GLY A 43 3.95 11.50 -7.83
CA GLY A 43 3.21 10.59 -6.96
C GLY A 43 3.72 10.58 -5.52
N GLN A 44 3.51 9.42 -4.91
CA GLN A 44 3.99 9.05 -3.60
C GLN A 44 5.06 7.97 -3.78
N HIS A 45 6.14 8.10 -3.02
CA HIS A 45 7.30 7.21 -3.01
C HIS A 45 7.63 6.83 -1.57
N PRO A 46 8.20 5.64 -1.32
CA PRO A 46 8.90 5.38 -0.08
C PRO A 46 10.11 6.31 0.06
N ASP A 47 10.40 6.73 1.28
CA ASP A 47 11.63 7.47 1.57
C ASP A 47 12.87 6.57 1.37
N PRO A 48 13.80 6.92 0.46
CA PRO A 48 14.97 6.11 0.14
C PRO A 48 15.84 5.80 1.35
N GLU A 49 15.89 6.70 2.35
CA GLU A 49 16.63 6.47 3.59
C GLU A 49 16.04 5.31 4.40
N ASN A 50 14.70 5.24 4.49
CA ASN A 50 14.01 4.15 5.17
C ASN A 50 14.16 2.83 4.39
N ILE A 51 14.05 2.88 3.05
CA ILE A 51 14.28 1.70 2.22
C ILE A 51 15.71 1.19 2.41
N HIS A 52 16.71 2.07 2.39
CA HIS A 52 18.09 1.71 2.62
C HIS A 52 18.28 1.07 4.00
N ALA A 53 17.68 1.64 5.05
CA ALA A 53 17.72 1.03 6.39
C ALA A 53 17.11 -0.38 6.39
N ILE A 54 15.99 -0.60 5.70
CA ILE A 54 15.37 -1.93 5.55
C ILE A 54 16.29 -2.91 4.82
N GLN A 55 17.03 -2.45 3.79
CA GLN A 55 17.99 -3.28 3.07
C GLN A 55 19.14 -3.77 3.96
N GLN A 56 19.48 -3.04 5.02
CA GLN A 56 20.55 -3.43 5.95
C GLN A 56 20.06 -4.31 7.11
N ILE A 57 18.76 -4.57 7.22
CA ILE A 57 18.23 -5.46 8.26
C ILE A 57 18.76 -6.88 8.00
N PRO A 58 19.45 -7.50 8.98
CA PRO A 58 19.92 -8.88 8.85
C PRO A 58 18.75 -9.86 8.96
N SER A 59 18.94 -11.09 8.49
CA SER A 59 17.94 -12.15 8.63
C SER A 59 17.56 -12.33 10.10
N PRO A 60 16.25 -12.37 10.43
CA PRO A 60 15.77 -12.56 11.78
C PRO A 60 16.37 -13.81 12.44
N LYS A 61 16.59 -13.74 13.76
CA LYS A 61 17.08 -14.86 14.56
C LYS A 61 16.05 -15.40 15.55
N ASP A 62 14.90 -14.73 15.64
CA ASP A 62 13.80 -15.08 16.52
C ASP A 62 12.46 -14.55 15.98
N VAL A 63 11.38 -15.05 16.59
CA VAL A 63 9.99 -14.69 16.24
C VAL A 63 9.71 -13.19 16.44
N PRO A 64 10.15 -12.52 17.54
CA PRO A 64 9.97 -11.09 17.70
C PRO A 64 10.60 -10.25 16.57
N SER A 65 11.83 -10.56 16.19
CA SER A 65 12.55 -9.86 15.12
C SER A 65 11.86 -10.06 13.77
N LEU A 66 11.40 -11.28 13.48
CA LEU A 66 10.65 -11.57 12.27
C LEU A 66 9.32 -10.81 12.23
N ARG A 67 8.60 -10.75 13.35
CA ARG A 67 7.33 -10.02 13.45
C ARG A 67 7.54 -8.53 13.18
N SER A 68 8.52 -7.90 13.84
CA SER A 68 8.87 -6.50 13.64
C SER A 68 9.23 -6.20 12.18
N PHE A 69 10.01 -7.09 11.55
CA PHE A 69 10.31 -6.97 10.12
C PHE A 69 9.05 -7.04 9.26
N LEU A 70 8.20 -8.04 9.47
CA LEU A 70 6.97 -8.21 8.68
C LEU A 70 5.98 -7.05 8.88
N GLU A 71 5.92 -6.46 10.07
CA GLU A 71 5.15 -5.24 10.34
C GLU A 71 5.69 -4.06 9.54
N LEU A 72 7.01 -3.88 9.53
CA LEU A 72 7.68 -2.85 8.74
C LEU A 72 7.43 -3.02 7.23
N ILE A 73 7.53 -4.25 6.70
CA ILE A 73 7.18 -4.50 5.29
C ILE A 73 5.68 -4.22 5.04
N SER A 74 4.80 -4.53 6.01
CA SER A 74 3.36 -4.28 5.89
C SER A 74 3.04 -2.78 5.83
N TYR A 75 3.85 -1.92 6.47
CA TYR A 75 3.73 -0.46 6.36
C TYR A 75 3.82 0.04 4.91
N TYR A 76 4.67 -0.61 4.10
CA TYR A 76 4.86 -0.32 2.68
C TYR A 76 4.01 -1.19 1.74
N SER A 77 3.06 -1.97 2.26
CA SER A 77 2.27 -2.92 1.47
C SER A 77 1.48 -2.29 0.32
N ALA A 78 1.15 -0.99 0.42
CA ALA A 78 0.48 -0.25 -0.65
C ALA A 78 1.29 -0.19 -1.96
N PHE A 79 2.62 -0.30 -1.87
CA PHE A 79 3.54 -0.26 -3.02
C PHE A 79 3.86 -1.65 -3.57
N LEU A 80 3.64 -2.69 -2.76
CA LEU A 80 4.15 -4.02 -3.03
C LEU A 80 3.06 -4.91 -3.65
N PRO A 81 3.16 -5.26 -4.94
CA PRO A 81 2.23 -6.21 -5.54
C PRO A 81 2.47 -7.62 -4.97
N SER A 82 1.38 -8.39 -4.82
CA SER A 82 1.44 -9.84 -4.61
C SER A 82 2.30 -10.36 -3.44
N MET A 83 2.38 -9.60 -2.33
CA MET A 83 3.11 -10.03 -1.12
C MET A 83 2.58 -11.34 -0.51
N ASN A 84 1.29 -11.63 -0.72
CA ASN A 84 0.62 -12.87 -0.33
C ASN A 84 1.31 -14.14 -0.85
N ASN A 85 2.04 -14.07 -1.97
CA ASN A 85 2.75 -15.20 -2.55
C ASN A 85 4.14 -15.41 -1.91
N VAL A 86 4.75 -14.35 -1.38
CA VAL A 86 6.13 -14.36 -0.82
C VAL A 86 6.13 -14.60 0.69
N ARG A 87 5.14 -14.05 1.41
CA ARG A 87 5.03 -14.17 2.88
C ARG A 87 4.74 -15.56 3.46
N PRO A 88 4.17 -16.56 2.77
CA PRO A 88 3.79 -17.84 3.39
C PRO A 88 4.87 -18.53 4.25
N PRO A 89 6.13 -18.71 3.78
CA PRO A 89 7.17 -19.33 4.62
C PRO A 89 7.44 -18.53 5.90
N LEU A 90 7.46 -17.19 5.80
CA LEU A 90 7.68 -16.31 6.96
C LEU A 90 6.49 -16.31 7.94
N ASN A 91 5.26 -16.35 7.42
CA ASN A 91 4.07 -16.41 8.26
C ASN A 91 3.97 -17.75 9.02
N HIS A 92 4.47 -18.85 8.43
CA HIS A 92 4.52 -20.16 9.09
C HIS A 92 5.37 -20.11 10.36
N MET A 93 6.50 -19.40 10.33
CA MET A 93 7.40 -19.20 11.48
C MET A 93 6.78 -18.38 12.62
N LEU A 94 5.68 -17.66 12.37
CA LEU A 94 4.92 -16.96 13.40
C LEU A 94 3.83 -17.83 14.04
N GLY A 95 3.69 -19.09 13.59
CA GLY A 95 2.70 -20.04 14.08
C GLY A 95 2.92 -20.42 15.54
N LYS A 96 1.81 -20.81 16.21
CA LYS A 96 1.89 -21.34 17.57
C LYS A 96 2.56 -22.71 17.54
N ASP A 97 3.43 -22.97 18.51
CA ASP A 97 4.13 -24.26 18.70
C ASP A 97 5.03 -24.68 17.52
N VAL A 98 5.45 -23.71 16.68
CA VAL A 98 6.41 -23.92 15.59
C VAL A 98 7.83 -23.69 16.12
N PRO A 99 8.76 -24.68 16.02
CA PRO A 99 10.14 -24.47 16.40
C PRO A 99 10.83 -23.48 15.46
N TRP A 100 11.73 -22.66 16.00
CA TRP A 100 12.51 -21.73 15.19
C TRP A 100 13.54 -22.46 14.32
N VAL A 101 13.19 -22.71 13.06
CA VAL A 101 14.08 -23.26 12.03
C VAL A 101 14.04 -22.34 10.82
N TRP A 102 15.07 -21.50 10.68
CA TRP A 102 15.19 -20.60 9.52
C TRP A 102 15.66 -21.39 8.29
N SER A 103 14.75 -21.69 7.38
CA SER A 103 15.02 -22.46 6.16
C SER A 103 15.47 -21.59 4.99
N ASP A 104 16.00 -22.21 3.94
CA ASP A 104 16.36 -21.54 2.68
C ASP A 104 15.14 -20.86 2.02
N ASP A 105 13.95 -21.44 2.15
CA ASP A 105 12.68 -20.83 1.70
C ASP A 105 12.36 -19.54 2.47
N CYS A 106 12.65 -19.51 3.78
CA CYS A 106 12.49 -18.31 4.60
C CYS A 106 13.48 -17.23 4.19
N GLU A 107 14.75 -17.60 3.98
CA GLU A 107 15.79 -16.67 3.53
C GLU A 107 15.47 -16.10 2.15
N THR A 108 15.02 -16.95 1.23
CA THR A 108 14.61 -16.55 -0.13
C THR A 108 13.45 -15.56 -0.07
N ALA A 109 12.41 -15.87 0.72
CA ALA A 109 11.27 -14.99 0.89
C ALA A 109 11.65 -13.65 1.55
N PHE A 110 12.53 -13.69 2.55
CA PHE A 110 13.05 -12.50 3.23
C PHE A 110 13.81 -11.59 2.25
N CYS A 111 14.75 -12.16 1.49
CA CYS A 111 15.49 -11.44 0.45
C CYS A 111 14.57 -10.89 -0.65
N GLN A 112 13.56 -11.66 -1.06
CA GLN A 112 12.61 -11.22 -2.08
C GLN A 112 11.78 -10.02 -1.58
N LEU A 113 11.30 -10.01 -0.34
CA LEU A 113 10.57 -8.87 0.22
C LEU A 113 11.43 -7.61 0.27
N LYS A 114 12.71 -7.75 0.62
CA LYS A 114 13.68 -6.63 0.58
C LYS A 114 13.89 -6.15 -0.85
N SER A 115 14.08 -7.05 -1.81
CA SER A 115 14.26 -6.70 -3.23
C SER A 115 13.05 -5.95 -3.80
N MET A 116 11.83 -6.37 -3.45
CA MET A 116 10.61 -5.69 -3.91
C MET A 116 10.57 -4.22 -3.44
N LEU A 117 11.06 -3.94 -2.22
CA LEU A 117 11.16 -2.57 -1.69
C LEU A 117 12.24 -1.71 -2.37
N SER A 118 13.21 -2.33 -3.02
CA SER A 118 14.28 -1.65 -3.76
C SER A 118 13.92 -1.32 -5.21
N SER A 119 12.80 -1.84 -5.72
CA SER A 119 12.31 -1.48 -7.05
C SER A 119 11.81 -0.03 -7.10
N ASP A 120 11.56 0.48 -8.30
CA ASP A 120 10.98 1.82 -8.49
C ASP A 120 9.51 1.82 -8.03
N LEU A 121 9.33 2.05 -6.73
CA LEU A 121 8.04 1.99 -6.05
C LEU A 121 7.34 3.35 -6.13
N LEU A 122 6.51 3.51 -7.15
CA LEU A 122 5.72 4.71 -7.39
C LEU A 122 4.22 4.43 -7.31
N LEU A 123 3.53 5.16 -6.44
CA LEU A 123 2.06 5.24 -6.45
C LEU A 123 1.63 6.62 -6.97
N THR A 124 0.70 6.64 -7.92
CA THR A 124 0.17 7.89 -8.46
C THR A 124 -0.85 8.51 -7.51
N HIS A 125 -0.92 9.84 -7.52
CA HIS A 125 -1.96 10.56 -6.79
C HIS A 125 -3.35 10.21 -7.32
N TYR A 126 -4.27 9.93 -6.39
CA TYR A 126 -5.66 9.75 -6.73
C TYR A 126 -6.27 11.05 -7.26
N LYS A 127 -6.85 10.98 -8.46
CA LYS A 127 -7.52 12.07 -9.17
C LYS A 127 -9.00 11.72 -9.35
N PRO A 128 -9.93 12.42 -8.65
CA PRO A 128 -11.37 12.11 -8.69
C PRO A 128 -12.04 12.14 -10.07
N ARG A 129 -11.40 12.76 -11.07
CA ARG A 129 -11.95 12.92 -12.41
C ARG A 129 -11.41 11.90 -13.42
N LEU A 130 -10.34 11.17 -13.08
CA LEU A 130 -9.79 10.15 -13.98
C LEU A 130 -10.54 8.83 -13.79
N PRO A 131 -10.74 8.05 -14.88
CA PRO A 131 -11.25 6.69 -14.80
C PRO A 131 -10.42 5.82 -13.85
N ILE A 132 -11.08 4.84 -13.24
CA ILE A 132 -10.47 3.90 -12.31
C ILE A 132 -10.81 2.48 -12.73
N VAL A 133 -9.78 1.65 -12.72
CA VAL A 133 -9.89 0.21 -12.86
C VAL A 133 -9.42 -0.42 -11.55
N VAL A 134 -10.18 -1.39 -11.06
CA VAL A 134 -9.79 -2.25 -9.96
C VAL A 134 -9.60 -3.64 -10.53
N ALA A 135 -8.37 -4.14 -10.50
CA ALA A 135 -8.05 -5.51 -10.87
C ALA A 135 -7.84 -6.32 -9.60
N ALA A 136 -8.39 -7.53 -9.56
CA ALA A 136 -8.17 -8.51 -8.51
C ALA A 136 -7.73 -9.83 -9.15
N ASP A 137 -6.96 -10.62 -8.41
CA ASP A 137 -6.54 -11.95 -8.85
C ASP A 137 -6.42 -12.87 -7.63
N ALA A 138 -6.66 -14.16 -7.84
CA ALA A 138 -6.57 -15.18 -6.83
C ALA A 138 -5.57 -16.28 -7.20
N SER A 139 -4.66 -16.56 -6.26
CA SER A 139 -3.78 -17.72 -6.30
C SER A 139 -4.31 -18.82 -5.39
N ALA A 140 -3.66 -19.99 -5.43
CA ALA A 140 -3.99 -21.10 -4.53
C ALA A 140 -3.85 -20.73 -3.04
N LYS A 141 -2.96 -19.77 -2.72
CA LYS A 141 -2.56 -19.44 -1.34
C LYS A 141 -2.95 -18.03 -0.90
N GLY A 142 -3.40 -17.17 -1.81
CA GLY A 142 -3.64 -15.76 -1.51
C GLY A 142 -4.49 -15.07 -2.54
N ILE A 143 -4.91 -13.86 -2.21
CA ILE A 143 -5.58 -12.94 -3.15
C ILE A 143 -4.83 -11.59 -3.19
N GLY A 144 -4.82 -11.00 -4.37
CA GLY A 144 -4.24 -9.69 -4.65
C GLY A 144 -5.25 -8.77 -5.31
N ALA A 145 -5.04 -7.47 -5.17
CA ALA A 145 -5.80 -6.45 -5.86
C ALA A 145 -4.96 -5.19 -6.07
N VAL A 146 -5.25 -4.46 -7.14
CA VAL A 146 -4.69 -3.15 -7.43
C VAL A 146 -5.79 -2.22 -7.89
N ILE A 147 -5.74 -0.97 -7.44
CA ILE A 147 -6.54 0.11 -7.98
C ILE A 147 -5.62 1.01 -8.80
N VAL A 148 -5.98 1.24 -10.07
CA VAL A 148 -5.19 2.01 -11.03
C VAL A 148 -6.03 3.15 -11.62
N HIS A 149 -5.34 4.23 -11.99
CA HIS A 149 -5.89 5.22 -12.91
C HIS A 149 -5.57 4.84 -14.34
N VAL A 150 -6.55 5.05 -15.24
CA VAL A 150 -6.32 5.08 -16.68
C VAL A 150 -6.17 6.54 -17.09
N PHE A 151 -5.00 6.91 -17.60
CA PHE A 151 -4.70 8.27 -18.06
C PHE A 151 -5.18 8.49 -19.50
N PRO A 152 -5.34 9.76 -19.94
CA PRO A 152 -5.79 10.06 -21.31
C PRO A 152 -4.88 9.52 -22.41
N ASP A 153 -3.61 9.24 -22.10
CA ASP A 153 -2.63 8.60 -22.99
C ASP A 153 -2.75 7.07 -23.05
N GLY A 154 -3.72 6.48 -22.33
CA GLY A 154 -3.93 5.05 -22.22
C GLY A 154 -3.03 4.35 -21.20
N THR A 155 -2.13 5.08 -20.52
CA THR A 155 -1.28 4.47 -19.51
C THR A 155 -2.04 4.18 -18.22
N GLU A 156 -1.71 3.06 -17.58
CA GLU A 156 -2.23 2.71 -16.27
C GLU A 156 -1.19 3.00 -15.19
N LYS A 157 -1.60 3.68 -14.11
CA LYS A 157 -0.73 3.92 -12.96
C LYS A 157 -1.41 3.54 -11.66
N ALA A 158 -0.72 2.77 -10.83
CA ALA A 158 -1.24 2.27 -9.57
C ALA A 158 -1.44 3.39 -8.57
N ILE A 159 -2.60 3.42 -7.93
CA ILE A 159 -2.90 4.27 -6.77
C ILE A 159 -2.56 3.51 -5.48
N MET A 160 -2.89 2.22 -5.42
CA MET A 160 -2.62 1.37 -4.26
C MET A 160 -2.69 -0.12 -4.64
N HIS A 161 -1.78 -0.91 -4.08
CA HIS A 161 -1.84 -2.37 -4.06
C HIS A 161 -2.45 -2.88 -2.74
N ALA A 162 -3.03 -4.06 -2.81
CA ALA A 162 -3.53 -4.78 -1.65
C ALA A 162 -3.35 -6.27 -1.86
N SER A 163 -2.97 -6.99 -0.81
CA SER A 163 -2.90 -8.44 -0.85
C SER A 163 -3.10 -9.03 0.53
N ARG A 164 -3.57 -10.28 0.58
CA ARG A 164 -3.60 -11.08 1.81
C ARG A 164 -3.52 -12.57 1.49
N SER A 165 -3.01 -13.35 2.44
CA SER A 165 -3.08 -14.80 2.37
C SER A 165 -4.52 -15.27 2.59
N LEU A 166 -4.87 -16.40 1.96
CA LEU A 166 -6.13 -17.08 2.18
C LEU A 166 -6.06 -17.88 3.48
N THR A 167 -7.15 -17.90 4.23
CA THR A 167 -7.31 -18.79 5.38
C THR A 167 -7.37 -20.25 4.92
N ALA A 168 -7.15 -21.21 5.84
CA ALA A 168 -7.25 -22.63 5.52
C ALA A 168 -8.61 -23.03 4.91
N THR A 169 -9.69 -22.33 5.30
CA THR A 169 -11.02 -22.54 4.72
C THR A 169 -11.11 -21.96 3.32
N GLU A 170 -10.67 -20.71 3.11
CA GLU A 170 -10.75 -20.07 1.79
C GLU A 170 -9.81 -20.73 0.76
N GLN A 171 -8.71 -21.36 1.20
CA GLN A 171 -7.84 -22.15 0.33
C GLN A 171 -8.54 -23.36 -0.30
N ARG A 172 -9.61 -23.88 0.33
CA ARG A 172 -10.41 -24.99 -0.19
C ARG A 172 -11.49 -24.55 -1.18
N TYR A 173 -11.72 -23.25 -1.34
CA TYR A 173 -12.67 -22.75 -2.32
C TYR A 173 -12.26 -23.12 -3.75
N GLY A 174 -13.26 -23.32 -4.59
CA GLY A 174 -13.07 -23.49 -6.03
C GLY A 174 -12.45 -22.25 -6.66
N LYS A 175 -11.86 -22.38 -7.86
CA LYS A 175 -11.17 -21.27 -8.53
C LYS A 175 -12.09 -20.05 -8.67
N ILE A 176 -13.31 -20.25 -9.17
CA ILE A 176 -14.31 -19.17 -9.38
C ILE A 176 -14.67 -18.47 -8.05
N GLU A 177 -14.82 -19.23 -6.97
CA GLU A 177 -15.12 -18.68 -5.64
C GLU A 177 -13.96 -17.84 -5.09
N LYS A 178 -12.71 -18.22 -5.40
CA LYS A 178 -11.51 -17.45 -5.03
C LYS A 178 -11.42 -16.14 -5.81
N GLU A 179 -11.71 -16.14 -7.10
CA GLU A 179 -11.79 -14.90 -7.91
C GLU A 179 -12.88 -13.96 -7.37
N ALA A 180 -14.06 -14.50 -7.07
CA ALA A 180 -15.15 -13.73 -6.47
C ALA A 180 -14.75 -13.14 -5.10
N LEU A 181 -14.04 -13.92 -4.27
CA LEU A 181 -13.49 -13.46 -3.00
C LEU A 181 -12.43 -12.35 -3.20
N ALA A 182 -11.59 -12.45 -4.23
CA ALA A 182 -10.61 -11.43 -4.60
C ALA A 182 -11.29 -10.10 -4.96
N LEU A 183 -12.36 -10.14 -5.76
CA LEU A 183 -13.17 -8.96 -6.09
C LEU A 183 -13.83 -8.34 -4.85
N VAL A 184 -14.45 -9.15 -3.99
CA VAL A 184 -15.06 -8.67 -2.73
C VAL A 184 -14.00 -8.02 -1.83
N PHE A 185 -12.83 -8.63 -1.71
CA PHE A 185 -11.69 -8.08 -0.99
C PHE A 185 -11.25 -6.73 -1.57
N ALA A 186 -11.09 -6.64 -2.90
CA ALA A 186 -10.68 -5.42 -3.59
C ALA A 186 -11.66 -4.27 -3.36
N VAL A 187 -12.97 -4.51 -3.55
CA VAL A 187 -14.03 -3.50 -3.36
C VAL A 187 -14.05 -3.01 -1.91
N ARG A 188 -13.95 -3.93 -0.93
CA ARG A 188 -13.90 -3.55 0.49
C ARG A 188 -12.64 -2.73 0.82
N ARG A 189 -11.49 -3.14 0.30
CA ARG A 189 -10.21 -2.49 0.57
C ARG A 189 -10.11 -1.10 -0.07
N PHE A 190 -10.68 -0.94 -1.25
CA PHE A 190 -10.65 0.29 -2.04
C PHE A 190 -11.91 1.13 -1.90
N HIS A 191 -12.81 0.80 -0.97
CA HIS A 191 -14.10 1.47 -0.77
C HIS A 191 -13.98 3.00 -0.77
N LYS A 192 -13.00 3.57 -0.05
CA LYS A 192 -12.78 5.03 0.03
C LYS A 192 -12.50 5.69 -1.33
N PHE A 193 -11.98 4.94 -2.30
CA PHE A 193 -11.63 5.44 -3.62
C PHE A 193 -12.74 5.24 -4.66
N ILE A 194 -13.57 4.21 -4.50
CA ILE A 194 -14.59 3.82 -5.49
C ILE A 194 -16.01 4.21 -5.07
N TYR A 195 -16.26 4.52 -3.79
CA TYR A 195 -17.59 4.83 -3.29
C TYR A 195 -18.23 5.99 -4.06
N GLY A 196 -19.44 5.77 -4.57
CA GLY A 196 -20.20 6.77 -5.33
C GLY A 196 -19.66 7.04 -6.74
N ARG A 197 -18.72 6.23 -7.26
CA ARG A 197 -18.13 6.40 -8.59
C ARG A 197 -18.36 5.16 -9.46
N ARG A 198 -18.45 5.36 -10.77
CA ARG A 198 -18.33 4.25 -11.73
C ARG A 198 -16.88 3.78 -11.77
N SER A 199 -16.68 2.48 -11.61
CA SER A 199 -15.38 1.82 -11.69
C SER A 199 -15.51 0.52 -12.48
N THR A 200 -14.48 0.17 -13.22
CA THR A 200 -14.38 -1.13 -13.89
C THR A 200 -13.72 -2.12 -12.96
N LEU A 201 -14.32 -3.31 -12.78
CA LEU A 201 -13.73 -4.41 -12.04
C LEU A 201 -13.21 -5.46 -13.02
N LEU A 202 -11.96 -5.89 -12.84
CA LEU A 202 -11.31 -6.95 -13.61
C LEU A 202 -10.90 -8.08 -12.67
N THR A 203 -11.05 -9.32 -13.14
CA THR A 203 -10.62 -10.55 -12.47
C THR A 203 -10.21 -11.58 -13.50
#